data_AF-A0AAW9A7C6-F1
#
_entry.id   AF-A0AAW9A7C6-F1
#
_cell.length_a   1.000
_cell.length_b   1.000
_cell.length_c   1.000
_cell.angle_alpha   90.00
_cell.angle_beta   90.00
_cell.angle_gamma   90.00
#
_symmetry.space_group_name_H-M   'P 1'
#
loop_
_entity.id
_entity.type
_entity.pdbx_description
1 polymer ?
#
loop_
_entity_poly.entity_id
_entity_poly.type
_entity_poly.pdbx_seq_one_letter_code
_entity_poly.pdbx_strand_id
1 'polypeptide(L)'
;MRVRVYDKEKDTYFKSEVYAIINTGYYEKLLVLTPEDMGNCLMFYDYLDKTHNELSALINSINLARPSDWIYLKSQSVDEQLDRYKGLLKSNIKFFDYIGFPWLWNNTDSLIKLLNGEAIPLRGSIFEKNLYSDINHTEWHFIETQDDVNMLMKQTCFFHDSIINEINYVSGGFVDSDKIMNLTNLRKVTVKVDSQQCSSIEMIFEGVTALNLRPPLDNYSGDIYEASVIVKDASVFFCDGQSEQIDTNYNGTWIYAYSLKWRFFDSENTN
;
A
#
# COMPACT_ATOMS: atom_id res chain seq x y z
N MET A 1 1.84 -7.44 4.18
CA MET A 1 0.79 -6.38 4.23
C MET A 1 1.47 -5.04 4.23
N ARG A 2 1.11 -4.17 3.28
CA ARG A 2 1.79 -2.89 3.06
C ARG A 2 0.80 -1.73 3.06
N VAL A 3 1.19 -0.62 3.66
CA VAL A 3 0.35 0.58 3.83
C VAL A 3 1.12 1.85 3.49
N ARG A 4 0.38 2.90 3.14
CA ARG A 4 0.84 4.28 3.11
C ARG A 4 0.40 4.96 4.40
N VAL A 5 1.31 5.61 5.10
CA VAL A 5 1.07 6.26 6.40
C VAL A 5 1.29 7.75 6.23
N TYR A 6 0.40 8.56 6.78
CA TYR A 6 0.56 9.99 6.97
C TYR A 6 1.08 10.28 8.37
N ASP A 7 2.28 10.85 8.46
CA ASP A 7 2.83 11.35 9.71
C ASP A 7 2.42 12.83 9.88
N LYS A 8 1.53 13.08 10.84
CA LYS A 8 1.00 14.42 11.11
C LYS A 8 2.04 15.37 11.72
N GLU A 9 3.01 14.86 12.46
CA GLU A 9 4.00 15.69 13.13
C GLU A 9 5.01 16.25 12.12
N LYS A 10 5.33 15.44 11.11
CA LYS A 10 6.28 15.79 10.05
C LYS A 10 5.62 16.26 8.75
N ASP A 11 4.29 16.23 8.68
CA ASP A 11 3.50 16.58 7.48
C ASP A 11 4.00 15.86 6.22
N THR A 12 4.11 14.53 6.31
CA THR A 12 4.74 13.73 5.27
C THR A 12 4.13 12.34 5.17
N TYR A 13 4.34 11.68 4.04
CA TYR A 13 3.84 10.35 3.77
C TYR A 13 4.98 9.37 3.53
N PHE A 14 4.82 8.15 4.03
CA PHE A 14 5.75 7.06 3.76
C PHE A 14 5.00 5.74 3.58
N LYS A 15 5.67 4.74 3.00
CA LYS A 15 5.14 3.38 2.90
C LYS A 15 5.85 2.50 3.92
N SER A 16 5.11 1.58 4.51
CA SER A 16 5.70 0.59 5.43
C SER A 16 4.99 -0.74 5.32
N GLU A 17 5.75 -1.78 5.62
CA GLU A 17 5.22 -3.07 6.06
C GLU A 17 4.56 -2.91 7.43
N VAL A 18 3.49 -3.66 7.67
CA VAL A 18 2.77 -3.66 8.95
C VAL A 18 3.25 -4.85 9.75
N TYR A 19 3.55 -4.68 11.04
CA TYR A 19 3.99 -5.80 11.92
C TYR A 19 2.88 -6.30 12.83
N ALA A 20 1.93 -5.43 13.15
CA ALA A 20 0.73 -5.76 13.91
C ALA A 20 -0.34 -4.71 13.67
N ILE A 21 -1.59 -5.12 13.85
CA ILE A 21 -2.77 -4.28 13.97
C ILE A 21 -3.31 -4.55 15.37
N ILE A 22 -3.58 -3.48 16.12
CA ILE A 22 -4.20 -3.60 17.44
C ILE A 22 -5.54 -2.89 17.44
N ASN A 23 -6.51 -3.51 18.12
CA ASN A 23 -7.89 -3.11 18.12
C ASN A 23 -8.48 -3.03 16.70
N THR A 24 -9.74 -2.61 16.61
CA THR A 24 -10.45 -2.41 15.34
C THR A 24 -11.30 -1.13 15.41
N GLY A 25 -11.61 -0.58 14.23
CA GLY A 25 -12.47 0.61 14.10
C GLY A 25 -11.85 1.85 14.75
N TYR A 26 -12.58 2.51 15.64
CA TYR A 26 -12.15 3.79 16.24
C TYR A 26 -10.80 3.71 16.98
N TYR A 27 -10.47 2.55 17.56
CA TYR A 27 -9.24 2.37 18.34
C TYR A 27 -8.10 1.71 17.55
N GLU A 28 -8.30 1.48 16.25
CA GLU A 28 -7.35 0.77 15.41
C GLU A 28 -6.02 1.51 15.29
N LYS A 29 -4.93 0.78 15.51
CA LYS A 29 -3.57 1.25 15.27
C LYS A 29 -2.75 0.19 14.55
N LEU A 30 -1.82 0.64 13.71
CA LEU A 30 -0.92 -0.23 12.96
C LEU A 30 0.51 0.02 13.41
N LEU A 31 1.23 -1.06 13.69
CA LEU A 31 2.66 -1.03 13.99
C LEU A 31 3.43 -1.02 12.68
N VAL A 32 4.17 0.05 12.44
CA VAL A 32 4.93 0.27 11.20
C VAL A 32 6.37 0.65 11.52
N LEU A 33 7.26 0.45 10.55
CA LEU A 33 8.65 0.92 10.59
C LEU A 33 8.73 2.28 9.93
N THR A 34 9.22 3.27 10.67
CA THR A 34 9.47 4.60 10.10
C THR A 34 10.73 4.59 9.22
N PRO A 35 10.79 5.43 8.18
CA PRO A 35 11.99 5.61 7.35
C PRO A 35 13.23 6.06 8.13
N GLU A 36 14.41 5.95 7.52
CA GLU A 36 15.69 6.29 8.18
C GLU A 36 15.79 7.76 8.60
N ASP A 37 15.36 8.68 7.73
CA ASP A 37 15.25 10.12 8.01
C ASP A 37 14.21 10.42 9.10
N MET A 38 13.38 9.44 9.45
CA MET A 38 12.38 9.53 10.51
C MET A 38 12.77 8.82 11.82
N GLY A 39 13.99 8.29 11.91
CA GLY A 39 14.52 7.68 13.13
C GLY A 39 14.57 6.16 13.11
N ASN A 40 14.11 5.53 12.02
CA ASN A 40 14.21 4.08 11.79
C ASN A 40 13.69 3.24 12.99
N CYS A 41 12.45 3.50 13.39
CA CYS A 41 11.86 2.93 14.60
C CYS A 41 10.47 2.33 14.35
N LEU A 42 10.11 1.37 15.19
CA LEU A 42 8.80 0.74 15.21
C LEU A 42 7.92 1.48 16.21
N MET A 43 6.75 1.93 15.75
CA MET A 43 5.74 2.51 16.62
C MET A 43 4.34 2.36 16.04
N PHE A 44 3.33 2.48 16.91
CA PHE A 44 1.92 2.44 16.50
C PHE A 44 1.47 3.79 15.97
N TYR A 45 0.91 3.79 14.77
CA TYR A 45 0.17 4.93 14.20
C TYR A 45 -1.32 4.66 14.30
N ASP A 46 -2.09 5.69 14.69
CA ASP A 46 -3.54 5.64 14.67
C ASP A 46 -4.05 5.54 13.22
N TYR A 47 -5.03 4.66 12.98
CA TYR A 47 -5.65 4.53 11.67
C TYR A 47 -6.47 5.76 11.29
N LEU A 48 -7.20 6.34 12.26
CA LEU A 48 -8.07 7.50 12.07
C LEU A 48 -7.49 8.76 12.71
N ASP A 49 -7.69 9.88 12.05
CA ASP A 49 -7.49 11.19 12.64
C ASP A 49 -8.64 11.53 13.57
N LYS A 50 -8.33 11.70 14.86
CA LYS A 50 -9.30 11.99 15.92
C LYS A 50 -9.33 13.46 16.31
N THR A 51 -8.58 14.33 15.62
CA THR A 51 -8.56 15.78 15.96
C THR A 51 -9.77 16.53 15.42
N HIS A 52 -10.44 15.97 14.40
CA HIS A 52 -11.60 16.58 13.74
C HIS A 52 -12.76 15.58 13.64
N ASN A 53 -13.97 16.09 13.42
CA ASN A 53 -15.18 15.26 13.36
C ASN A 53 -15.22 14.33 12.15
N GLU A 54 -14.48 14.60 11.07
CA GLU A 54 -14.56 13.85 9.81
C GLU A 54 -13.83 12.50 9.83
N LEU A 55 -13.10 12.17 10.91
CA LEU A 55 -12.40 10.89 11.11
C LEU A 55 -11.67 10.38 9.87
N SER A 56 -10.86 11.23 9.23
CA SER A 56 -10.11 10.87 8.03
C SER A 56 -9.07 9.78 8.31
N ALA A 57 -8.88 8.85 7.37
CA ALA A 57 -7.86 7.82 7.51
C ALA A 57 -6.44 8.39 7.35
N LEU A 58 -5.59 8.16 8.35
CA LEU A 58 -4.16 8.48 8.34
C LEU A 58 -3.33 7.37 7.70
N ILE A 59 -3.90 6.16 7.59
CA ILE A 59 -3.24 5.00 7.02
C ILE A 59 -4.10 4.47 5.89
N ASN A 60 -3.50 4.25 4.73
CA ASN A 60 -4.19 3.74 3.56
C ASN A 60 -3.60 2.41 3.11
N SER A 61 -4.47 1.45 2.79
CA SER A 61 -4.04 0.14 2.32
C SER A 61 -3.44 0.20 0.91
N ILE A 62 -2.25 -0.38 0.76
CA ILE A 62 -1.61 -0.65 -0.53
C ILE A 62 -1.87 -2.10 -0.90
N ASN A 63 -1.36 -3.03 -0.08
CA ASN A 63 -1.51 -4.45 -0.26
C ASN A 63 -2.06 -5.08 1.03
N LEU A 64 -3.16 -5.82 0.91
CA LEU A 64 -3.90 -6.41 2.03
C LEU A 64 -3.43 -7.81 2.42
N ALA A 65 -2.51 -8.42 1.67
CA ALA A 65 -2.01 -9.76 1.96
C ALA A 65 -1.29 -9.75 3.31
N ARG A 66 -1.82 -10.50 4.26
CA ARG A 66 -1.20 -10.69 5.57
C ARG A 66 -0.22 -11.87 5.48
N PRO A 67 0.95 -11.79 6.15
CA PRO A 67 1.79 -12.95 6.35
C PRO A 67 1.01 -14.12 6.96
N SER A 68 1.30 -15.34 6.48
CA SER A 68 0.52 -16.54 6.82
C SER A 68 0.67 -16.99 8.28
N ASP A 69 1.73 -16.54 8.96
CA ASP A 69 2.04 -16.82 10.35
C ASP A 69 1.37 -15.85 11.33
N TRP A 70 0.63 -14.84 10.85
CA TRP A 70 -0.11 -13.93 11.71
C TRP A 70 -1.20 -14.63 12.52
N ILE A 71 -1.26 -14.31 13.81
CA ILE A 71 -2.31 -14.77 14.71
C ILE A 71 -3.36 -13.68 14.91
N TYR A 72 -4.59 -14.10 15.21
CA TYR A 72 -5.68 -13.21 15.63
C TYR A 72 -6.16 -13.58 17.03
N LEU A 73 -6.10 -12.61 17.93
CA LEU A 73 -6.56 -12.71 19.31
C LEU A 73 -7.55 -11.59 19.58
N LYS A 74 -8.64 -11.88 20.30
CA LYS A 74 -9.66 -10.92 20.69
C LYS A 74 -10.15 -11.17 22.10
N SER A 75 -10.52 -10.11 22.83
CA SER A 75 -11.22 -10.21 24.11
C SER A 75 -12.73 -10.38 23.90
N GLN A 76 -13.49 -10.46 24.99
CA GLN A 76 -14.95 -10.59 24.91
C GLN A 76 -15.64 -9.26 24.57
N SER A 77 -15.02 -8.12 24.90
CA SER A 77 -15.57 -6.79 24.64
C SER A 77 -14.48 -5.73 24.47
N VAL A 78 -14.83 -4.62 23.82
CA VAL A 78 -13.91 -3.47 23.61
C VAL A 78 -13.46 -2.79 24.91
N ASP A 79 -14.10 -3.11 26.03
CA ASP A 79 -13.74 -2.61 27.36
C ASP A 79 -12.80 -3.53 28.14
N GLU A 80 -12.57 -4.74 27.64
CA GLU A 80 -11.69 -5.72 28.27
C GLU A 80 -10.37 -5.83 27.51
N GLN A 81 -9.27 -5.63 28.23
CA GLN A 81 -7.94 -5.94 27.72
C GLN A 81 -7.77 -7.45 27.53
N LEU A 82 -6.99 -7.84 26.54
CA LEU A 82 -6.56 -9.23 26.34
C LEU A 82 -5.91 -9.77 27.63
N ASP A 83 -6.35 -10.96 28.07
CA ASP A 83 -6.04 -11.52 29.39
C ASP A 83 -4.55 -11.52 29.74
N ARG A 84 -3.67 -11.82 28.77
CA ARG A 84 -2.22 -11.83 28.97
C ARG A 84 -1.65 -10.47 29.38
N TYR A 85 -2.26 -9.38 28.92
CA TYR A 85 -1.79 -8.00 29.15
C TYR A 85 -2.63 -7.28 30.21
N LYS A 86 -3.67 -7.93 30.73
CA LYS A 86 -4.52 -7.41 31.80
C LYS A 86 -3.67 -7.20 33.06
N GLY A 87 -3.67 -5.97 33.56
CA GLY A 87 -2.88 -5.57 34.73
C GLY A 87 -1.41 -5.23 34.46
N LEU A 88 -0.92 -5.42 33.23
CA LEU A 88 0.41 -4.98 32.79
C LEU A 88 0.36 -3.59 32.12
N LEU A 89 -0.80 -3.22 31.59
CA LEU A 89 -1.04 -1.94 30.93
C LEU A 89 -1.78 -0.97 31.87
N LYS A 90 -1.60 0.33 31.64
CA LYS A 90 -2.42 1.36 32.31
C LYS A 90 -3.89 1.16 31.94
N SER A 91 -4.80 1.45 32.87
CA SER A 91 -6.25 1.22 32.71
C SER A 91 -6.88 1.99 31.55
N ASN A 92 -6.27 3.09 31.11
CA ASN A 92 -6.73 3.89 29.97
C ASN A 92 -6.28 3.35 28.61
N ILE A 93 -5.38 2.36 28.56
CA ILE A 93 -4.91 1.77 27.30
C ILE A 93 -5.91 0.70 26.85
N LYS A 94 -6.49 0.90 25.67
CA LYS A 94 -7.36 -0.08 25.01
C LYS A 94 -6.50 -1.09 24.25
N PHE A 95 -6.69 -2.37 24.54
CA PHE A 95 -5.98 -3.45 23.85
C PHE A 95 -6.81 -4.74 23.88
N PHE A 96 -7.86 -4.76 23.07
CA PHE A 96 -8.87 -5.83 23.02
C PHE A 96 -8.72 -6.74 21.80
N ASP A 97 -8.12 -6.26 20.70
CA ASP A 97 -7.76 -7.10 19.55
C ASP A 97 -6.27 -7.03 19.25
N TYR A 98 -5.70 -8.15 18.79
CA TYR A 98 -4.35 -8.24 18.26
C TYR A 98 -4.36 -9.09 16.99
N ILE A 99 -3.84 -8.52 15.90
CA ILE A 99 -3.62 -9.21 14.63
C ILE A 99 -2.16 -8.98 14.23
N GLY A 100 -1.31 -10.00 14.26
CA GLY A 100 0.11 -9.78 13.96
C GLY A 100 0.98 -10.98 14.25
N PHE A 101 2.29 -10.76 14.23
CA PHE A 101 3.27 -11.83 14.39
C PHE A 101 3.27 -12.47 15.79
N PRO A 102 3.28 -13.82 15.89
CA PRO A 102 3.35 -14.52 17.17
C PRO A 102 4.60 -14.18 17.98
N TRP A 103 5.74 -13.95 17.33
CA TRP A 103 6.99 -13.59 18.00
C TRP A 103 6.90 -12.23 18.69
N LEU A 104 6.15 -11.29 18.13
CA LEU A 104 5.91 -9.99 18.75
C LEU A 104 4.93 -10.11 19.92
N TRP A 105 3.84 -10.85 19.74
CA TRP A 105 2.91 -11.18 20.84
C TRP A 105 3.60 -11.82 22.05
N ASN A 106 4.59 -12.68 21.77
CA ASN A 106 5.36 -13.37 22.80
C ASN A 106 6.43 -12.50 23.45
N ASN A 107 6.86 -11.41 22.83
CA ASN A 107 7.79 -10.46 23.41
C ASN A 107 7.04 -9.39 24.21
N THR A 108 6.64 -9.76 25.43
CA THR A 108 5.79 -8.93 26.29
C THR A 108 6.40 -7.57 26.61
N ASP A 109 7.71 -7.48 26.86
CA ASP A 109 8.37 -6.21 27.17
C ASP A 109 8.30 -5.21 26.00
N SER A 110 8.59 -5.66 24.78
CA SER A 110 8.54 -4.79 23.60
C SER A 110 7.10 -4.37 23.30
N LEU A 111 6.14 -5.29 23.38
CA LEU A 111 4.75 -4.95 23.10
C LEU A 111 4.17 -4.00 24.15
N ILE A 112 4.51 -4.13 25.44
CA ILE A 112 4.12 -3.17 26.49
C ILE A 112 4.66 -1.77 26.20
N LYS A 113 5.94 -1.64 25.81
CA LYS A 113 6.53 -0.34 25.46
C LYS A 113 5.77 0.31 24.30
N LEU A 114 5.55 -0.45 23.22
CA LEU A 114 4.79 0.02 22.05
C LEU A 114 3.35 0.44 22.42
N LEU A 115 2.67 -0.36 23.24
CA LEU A 115 1.31 -0.05 23.70
C LEU A 115 1.23 1.19 24.60
N ASN A 116 2.32 1.52 25.30
CA ASN A 116 2.46 2.77 26.05
C ASN A 116 2.82 3.97 25.16
N GLY A 117 2.95 3.78 23.84
CA GLY A 117 3.29 4.83 22.88
C GLY A 117 4.80 5.07 22.71
N GLU A 118 5.65 4.19 23.26
CA GLU A 118 7.09 4.28 23.03
C GLU A 118 7.45 3.80 21.63
N ALA A 119 8.43 4.45 21.01
CA ALA A 119 9.06 3.96 19.79
C ALA A 119 10.22 3.02 20.12
N ILE A 120 10.35 1.93 19.35
CA ILE A 120 11.46 0.97 19.48
C ILE A 120 12.41 1.16 18.29
N PRO A 121 13.68 1.56 18.50
CA PRO A 121 14.66 1.65 17.41
C PRO A 121 14.80 0.29 16.71
N LEU A 122 14.91 0.28 15.38
CA LEU A 122 15.09 -0.96 14.62
C LEU A 122 16.38 -1.68 15.08
N ARG A 123 17.50 -0.95 15.07
CA ARG A 123 18.82 -1.48 15.42
C ARG A 123 18.87 -1.96 16.86
N GLY A 124 19.32 -3.19 17.07
CA GLY A 124 19.43 -3.83 18.38
C GLY A 124 18.10 -4.32 18.96
N SER A 125 16.99 -4.19 18.23
CA SER A 125 15.69 -4.69 18.66
C SER A 125 15.40 -6.09 18.15
N ILE A 126 14.28 -6.65 18.60
CA ILE A 126 13.76 -7.91 18.06
C ILE A 126 13.37 -7.83 16.58
N PHE A 127 13.10 -6.62 16.06
CA PHE A 127 12.65 -6.42 14.69
C PHE A 127 13.77 -6.57 13.68
N GLU A 128 15.01 -6.22 14.03
CA GLU A 128 16.17 -6.27 13.12
C GLU A 128 16.36 -7.65 12.47
N LYS A 129 16.09 -8.72 13.24
CA LYS A 129 16.20 -10.11 12.77
C LYS A 129 14.92 -10.66 12.17
N ASN A 130 13.81 -9.92 12.29
CA ASN A 130 12.48 -10.30 11.84
C ASN A 130 11.90 -9.29 10.84
N LEU A 131 12.76 -8.49 10.20
CA LEU A 131 12.36 -7.68 9.07
C LEU A 131 11.83 -8.62 7.98
N TYR A 132 10.66 -8.28 7.48
CA TYR A 132 10.10 -8.94 6.31
C TYR A 132 9.76 -7.86 5.31
N SER A 133 9.83 -8.20 4.02
CA SER A 133 9.25 -7.35 3.00
C SER A 133 8.71 -8.19 1.87
N ASP A 134 7.47 -7.91 1.51
CA ASP A 134 6.81 -8.57 0.39
C ASP A 134 7.42 -8.13 -0.96
N ILE A 135 8.31 -7.12 -0.96
CA ILE A 135 8.97 -6.60 -2.18
C ILE A 135 10.27 -7.34 -2.54
N ASN A 136 10.94 -7.97 -1.57
CA ASN A 136 12.28 -8.53 -1.76
C ASN A 136 12.32 -9.90 -2.46
N HIS A 137 11.16 -10.50 -2.73
CA HIS A 137 11.04 -11.90 -3.18
C HIS A 137 10.36 -12.07 -4.53
N THR A 138 10.32 -11.03 -5.36
CA THR A 138 9.46 -11.06 -6.55
C THR A 138 10.15 -10.60 -7.82
N GLU A 139 9.74 -11.15 -8.97
CA GLU A 139 10.12 -10.72 -10.33
C GLU A 139 9.59 -9.31 -10.69
N TRP A 140 9.11 -8.54 -9.71
CA TRP A 140 8.51 -7.23 -9.89
C TRP A 140 9.49 -6.12 -9.52
N HIS A 141 9.55 -5.10 -10.37
CA HIS A 141 10.21 -3.83 -10.08
C HIS A 141 9.20 -2.87 -9.46
N PHE A 142 9.47 -2.36 -8.26
CA PHE A 142 8.61 -1.40 -7.57
C PHE A 142 9.02 0.03 -7.87
N ILE A 143 8.06 0.93 -7.99
CA ILE A 143 8.29 2.37 -8.14
C ILE A 143 8.14 3.06 -6.78
N GLU A 144 9.27 3.41 -6.18
CA GLU A 144 9.35 4.10 -4.87
C GLU A 144 10.07 5.44 -4.95
N THR A 145 10.98 5.58 -5.91
CA THR A 145 11.87 6.72 -6.07
C THR A 145 11.88 7.23 -7.50
N GLN A 146 12.47 8.41 -7.72
CA GLN A 146 12.70 8.93 -9.07
C GLN A 146 13.65 8.03 -9.87
N ASP A 147 14.60 7.35 -9.22
CA ASP A 147 15.49 6.43 -9.91
C ASP A 147 14.75 5.20 -10.45
N ASP A 148 13.76 4.70 -9.71
CA ASP A 148 12.89 3.61 -10.20
C ASP A 148 12.06 4.05 -11.40
N VAL A 149 11.55 5.30 -11.38
CA VAL A 149 10.86 5.91 -12.52
C VAL A 149 11.79 6.00 -13.73
N ASN A 150 12.99 6.54 -13.55
CA ASN A 150 13.97 6.69 -14.62
C ASN A 150 14.33 5.34 -15.22
N MET A 151 14.44 4.28 -14.39
CA MET A 151 14.67 2.92 -14.85
C MET A 151 13.50 2.40 -15.69
N LEU A 152 12.27 2.51 -15.21
CA LEU A 152 11.07 2.12 -15.96
C LEU A 152 11.02 2.83 -17.30
N MET A 153 11.03 4.17 -17.30
CA MET A 153 10.92 4.98 -18.52
C MET A 153 12.02 4.62 -19.52
N LYS A 154 13.26 4.38 -19.08
CA LYS A 154 14.34 3.98 -19.97
C LYS A 154 14.14 2.58 -20.56
N GLN A 155 13.70 1.61 -19.75
CA GLN A 155 13.53 0.23 -20.21
C GLN A 155 12.31 0.05 -21.12
N THR A 156 11.30 0.90 -20.98
CA THR A 156 10.09 0.88 -21.82
C THR A 156 10.18 1.83 -23.02
N CYS A 157 11.36 2.39 -23.32
CA CYS A 157 11.53 3.41 -24.37
C CYS A 157 10.53 4.58 -24.23
N PHE A 158 10.30 4.99 -22.98
CA PHE A 158 9.34 6.03 -22.58
C PHE A 158 7.89 5.72 -22.99
N PHE A 159 7.57 4.44 -23.19
CA PHE A 159 6.30 3.96 -23.74
C PHE A 159 5.98 4.46 -25.16
N HIS A 160 6.93 5.05 -25.88
CA HIS A 160 6.74 5.36 -27.31
C HIS A 160 6.39 4.11 -28.11
N ASP A 161 5.60 4.29 -29.17
CA ASP A 161 5.16 3.24 -30.08
C ASP A 161 4.59 2.01 -29.34
N SER A 162 3.89 2.29 -28.24
CA SER A 162 3.28 1.28 -27.37
C SER A 162 1.76 1.50 -27.30
N ILE A 163 1.02 0.47 -26.95
CA ILE A 163 -0.45 0.50 -26.85
C ILE A 163 -0.88 -0.13 -25.53
N ILE A 164 -1.85 0.49 -24.85
CA ILE A 164 -2.54 -0.17 -23.74
C ILE A 164 -3.50 -1.19 -24.34
N ASN A 165 -3.24 -2.49 -24.14
CA ASN A 165 -4.06 -3.56 -24.70
C ASN A 165 -5.17 -4.02 -23.73
N GLU A 166 -4.92 -3.95 -22.41
CA GLU A 166 -5.83 -4.46 -21.38
C GLU A 166 -5.71 -3.62 -20.11
N ILE A 167 -6.87 -3.28 -19.52
CA ILE A 167 -6.98 -2.74 -18.17
C ILE A 167 -8.00 -3.57 -17.40
N ASN A 168 -7.61 -4.09 -16.24
CA ASN A 168 -8.48 -4.85 -15.35
C ASN A 168 -8.51 -4.21 -13.95
N TYR A 169 -9.70 -3.86 -13.47
CA TYR A 169 -9.90 -3.34 -12.11
C TYR A 169 -10.52 -4.40 -11.20
N VAL A 170 -9.90 -4.58 -10.03
CA VAL A 170 -10.38 -5.48 -8.98
C VAL A 170 -10.59 -4.69 -7.68
N SER A 171 -11.85 -4.57 -7.27
CA SER A 171 -12.26 -3.98 -5.98
C SER A 171 -12.24 -4.98 -4.82
N GLY A 172 -12.20 -6.29 -5.15
CA GLY A 172 -12.33 -7.40 -4.21
C GLY A 172 -13.69 -7.53 -3.51
N GLY A 173 -14.60 -6.57 -3.68
CA GLY A 173 -15.95 -6.64 -3.14
C GLY A 173 -16.78 -7.66 -3.90
N PHE A 174 -17.62 -8.40 -3.19
CA PHE A 174 -18.52 -9.40 -3.80
C PHE A 174 -19.82 -9.53 -3.01
N VAL A 175 -20.82 -10.14 -3.65
CA VAL A 175 -22.09 -10.51 -3.01
C VAL A 175 -22.13 -12.02 -2.91
N ASP A 176 -22.30 -12.54 -1.70
CA ASP A 176 -22.35 -13.98 -1.48
C ASP A 176 -23.72 -14.58 -1.84
N SER A 177 -23.87 -15.89 -1.64
CA SER A 177 -25.10 -16.64 -1.90
C SER A 177 -26.30 -16.12 -1.10
N ASP A 178 -26.04 -15.54 0.07
CA ASP A 178 -27.06 -15.01 0.99
C ASP A 178 -27.40 -13.54 0.69
N LYS A 179 -26.88 -13.01 -0.43
CA LYS A 179 -27.04 -11.60 -0.85
C LYS A 179 -26.42 -10.59 0.11
N ILE A 180 -25.44 -11.02 0.90
CA ILE A 180 -24.69 -10.13 1.79
C ILE A 180 -23.53 -9.52 1.00
N MET A 181 -23.42 -8.19 1.10
CA MET A 181 -22.33 -7.44 0.50
C MET A 181 -21.08 -7.56 1.37
N ASN A 182 -20.04 -8.17 0.82
CA ASN A 182 -18.74 -8.30 1.44
C ASN A 182 -17.83 -7.19 0.92
N LEU A 183 -17.49 -6.26 1.80
CA LEU A 183 -16.66 -5.10 1.49
C LEU A 183 -15.19 -5.41 1.77
N THR A 184 -14.31 -4.89 0.93
CA THR A 184 -12.86 -4.93 1.13
C THR A 184 -12.25 -3.64 0.59
N ASN A 185 -11.02 -3.35 1.02
CA ASN A 185 -10.27 -2.18 0.61
C ASN A 185 -9.31 -2.46 -0.57
N LEU A 186 -9.48 -3.61 -1.25
CA LEU A 186 -8.68 -3.95 -2.41
C LEU A 186 -9.01 -2.98 -3.54
N ARG A 187 -8.01 -2.26 -4.03
CA ARG A 187 -8.16 -1.33 -5.15
C ARG A 187 -6.96 -1.54 -6.06
N LYS A 188 -7.09 -2.50 -6.97
CA LYS A 188 -6.00 -2.95 -7.84
C LYS A 188 -6.37 -2.74 -9.30
N VAL A 189 -5.51 -2.07 -10.05
CA VAL A 189 -5.59 -2.01 -11.51
C VAL A 189 -4.38 -2.72 -12.10
N THR A 190 -4.62 -3.70 -12.97
CA THR A 190 -3.58 -4.28 -13.82
C THR A 190 -3.70 -3.66 -15.21
N VAL A 191 -2.59 -3.17 -15.74
CA VAL A 191 -2.47 -2.63 -17.09
C VAL A 191 -1.46 -3.49 -17.84
N LYS A 192 -1.83 -3.94 -19.03
CA LYS A 192 -0.88 -4.56 -19.95
C LYS A 192 -0.65 -3.64 -21.13
N VAL A 193 0.61 -3.55 -21.55
CA VAL A 193 1.07 -2.69 -22.61
C VAL A 193 1.90 -3.52 -23.58
N ASP A 194 1.56 -3.45 -24.87
CA ASP A 194 2.40 -3.99 -25.93
C ASP A 194 3.22 -2.86 -26.56
N SER A 195 4.44 -3.17 -26.99
CA SER A 195 5.37 -2.17 -27.51
C SER A 195 6.07 -2.67 -28.77
N GLN A 196 6.32 -1.75 -29.71
CA GLN A 196 7.23 -2.02 -30.82
C GLN A 196 8.71 -1.87 -30.44
N GLN A 197 9.00 -1.26 -29.28
CA GLN A 197 10.35 -0.88 -28.85
C GLN A 197 10.93 -1.81 -27.77
N CYS A 198 10.07 -2.54 -27.05
CA CYS A 198 10.46 -3.45 -25.97
C CYS A 198 9.46 -4.62 -25.84
N SER A 199 9.75 -5.59 -24.96
CA SER A 199 8.80 -6.66 -24.62
C SER A 199 7.53 -6.09 -23.99
N SER A 200 6.43 -6.83 -24.05
CA SER A 200 5.18 -6.46 -23.38
C SER A 200 5.38 -6.28 -21.87
N ILE A 201 4.72 -5.28 -21.30
CA ILE A 201 4.88 -4.86 -19.91
C ILE A 201 3.57 -5.07 -19.16
N GLU A 202 3.65 -5.70 -18.00
CA GLU A 202 2.55 -5.76 -17.05
C GLU A 202 2.83 -4.75 -15.93
N MET A 203 1.90 -3.84 -15.69
CA MET A 203 1.93 -2.88 -14.60
C MET A 203 0.78 -3.16 -13.63
N ILE A 204 1.09 -3.23 -12.34
CA ILE A 204 0.10 -3.38 -11.28
C ILE A 204 0.13 -2.15 -10.39
N PHE A 205 -0.99 -1.44 -10.38
CA PHE A 205 -1.27 -0.33 -9.49
C PHE A 205 -2.06 -0.83 -8.28
N GLU A 206 -1.57 -0.56 -7.08
CA GLU A 206 -2.17 -0.99 -5.81
C GLU A 206 -2.56 0.23 -4.96
N GLY A 207 -3.72 0.13 -4.30
CA GLY A 207 -4.29 1.25 -3.55
C GLY A 207 -4.81 2.38 -4.46
N VAL A 208 -5.32 2.04 -5.64
CA VAL A 208 -5.81 3.00 -6.66
C VAL A 208 -6.84 3.95 -6.06
N THR A 209 -6.60 5.25 -6.20
CA THR A 209 -7.47 6.33 -5.71
C THR A 209 -8.32 6.92 -6.82
N ALA A 210 -7.82 6.93 -8.06
CA ALA A 210 -8.55 7.38 -9.22
C ALA A 210 -8.01 6.75 -10.51
N LEU A 211 -8.91 6.60 -11.50
CA LEU A 211 -8.64 6.11 -12.84
C LEU A 211 -9.52 6.91 -13.81
N ASN A 212 -8.91 7.50 -14.83
CA ASN A 212 -9.60 8.04 -15.99
C ASN A 212 -9.16 7.23 -17.20
N LEU A 213 -10.10 6.53 -17.82
CA LEU A 213 -9.84 5.73 -19.01
C LEU A 213 -10.39 6.45 -20.23
N ARG A 214 -9.53 6.80 -21.18
CA ARG A 214 -9.91 7.42 -22.45
C ARG A 214 -9.28 6.64 -23.60
N PRO A 215 -9.96 5.58 -24.09
CA PRO A 215 -9.52 4.85 -25.26
C PRO A 215 -9.50 5.75 -26.51
N PRO A 216 -8.74 5.38 -27.56
CA PRO A 216 -8.75 6.11 -28.83
C PRO A 216 -10.16 6.17 -29.43
N LEU A 217 -10.47 7.29 -30.09
CA LEU A 217 -11.71 7.44 -30.86
C LEU A 217 -11.62 6.73 -32.21
N ASP A 218 -12.75 6.62 -32.90
CA ASP A 218 -12.82 6.08 -34.25
C ASP A 218 -11.83 6.80 -35.20
N ASN A 219 -11.08 6.02 -35.98
CA ASN A 219 -10.04 6.48 -36.91
C ASN A 219 -8.79 7.12 -36.28
N TYR A 220 -8.59 6.97 -34.97
CA TYR A 220 -7.33 7.29 -34.30
C TYR A 220 -6.59 6.00 -33.92
N SER A 221 -5.26 6.04 -33.92
CA SER A 221 -4.44 4.99 -33.33
C SER A 221 -4.48 5.09 -31.80
N GLY A 222 -4.33 3.95 -31.12
CA GLY A 222 -4.19 3.88 -29.67
C GLY A 222 -2.74 3.99 -29.19
N ASP A 223 -1.86 4.54 -30.03
CA ASP A 223 -0.44 4.66 -29.76
C ASP A 223 -0.16 5.71 -28.68
N ILE A 224 0.67 5.32 -27.72
CA ILE A 224 1.20 6.21 -26.72
C ILE A 224 2.34 7.00 -27.38
N TYR A 225 2.09 8.28 -27.64
CA TYR A 225 3.11 9.19 -28.11
C TYR A 225 4.04 9.62 -26.98
N GLU A 226 3.52 9.84 -25.78
CA GLU A 226 4.30 10.28 -24.63
C GLU A 226 3.69 9.65 -23.39
N ALA A 227 4.49 9.40 -22.36
CA ALA A 227 3.98 8.96 -21.07
C ALA A 227 4.78 9.62 -19.95
N SER A 228 4.12 9.78 -18.80
CA SER A 228 4.75 10.32 -17.61
C SER A 228 4.43 9.46 -16.41
N VAL A 229 5.43 9.26 -15.56
CA VAL A 229 5.29 8.64 -14.24
C VAL A 229 5.84 9.60 -13.21
N ILE A 230 5.04 9.92 -12.19
CA ILE A 230 5.39 10.89 -11.16
C ILE A 230 5.23 10.23 -9.79
N VAL A 231 6.28 10.28 -8.98
CA VAL A 231 6.25 9.86 -7.58
C VAL A 231 6.17 11.10 -6.70
N LYS A 232 5.13 11.17 -5.86
CA LYS A 232 4.96 12.27 -4.90
C LYS A 232 4.16 11.77 -3.70
N ASP A 233 4.54 12.21 -2.50
CA ASP A 233 3.84 11.91 -1.24
C ASP A 233 3.57 10.40 -1.09
N ALA A 234 4.58 9.56 -1.33
CA ALA A 234 4.45 8.10 -1.31
C ALA A 234 3.31 7.54 -2.19
N SER A 235 3.00 8.21 -3.30
CA SER A 235 2.00 7.85 -4.30
C SER A 235 2.61 7.92 -5.70
N VAL A 236 1.96 7.28 -6.67
CA VAL A 236 2.40 7.21 -8.07
C VAL A 236 1.26 7.64 -8.98
N PHE A 237 1.56 8.55 -9.90
CA PHE A 237 0.69 8.96 -10.99
C PHE A 237 1.29 8.50 -12.32
N PHE A 238 0.49 7.84 -13.17
CA PHE A 238 0.84 7.49 -14.54
C PHE A 238 -0.16 8.17 -15.49
N CYS A 239 0.30 8.72 -16.61
CA CYS A 239 -0.56 9.17 -17.71
C CYS A 239 0.05 8.86 -19.08
N ASP A 240 -0.81 8.64 -20.08
CA ASP A 240 -0.47 8.46 -21.50
C ASP A 240 -0.21 9.81 -22.23
N GLY A 241 0.45 10.74 -21.54
CA GLY A 241 0.90 12.01 -22.12
C GLY A 241 2.08 12.59 -21.36
N GLN A 242 2.67 13.65 -21.90
CA GLN A 242 3.69 14.43 -21.20
C GLN A 242 3.06 15.28 -20.09
N SER A 243 3.59 15.12 -18.87
CA SER A 243 3.26 15.96 -17.73
C SER A 243 4.45 16.05 -16.77
N GLU A 244 4.71 17.25 -16.27
CA GLU A 244 5.71 17.52 -15.23
C GLU A 244 5.13 17.45 -13.81
N GLN A 245 3.80 17.42 -13.69
CA GLN A 245 3.09 17.43 -12.41
C GLN A 245 1.87 16.50 -12.46
N ILE A 246 1.32 16.18 -11.29
CA ILE A 246 0.06 15.41 -11.21
C ILE A 246 -1.06 16.28 -11.81
N ASP A 247 -1.66 15.82 -12.91
CA ASP A 247 -2.78 16.48 -13.57
C ASP A 247 -3.96 15.51 -13.71
N THR A 248 -4.89 15.57 -12.76
CA THR A 248 -6.12 14.77 -12.78
C THR A 248 -7.20 15.34 -13.72
N ASN A 249 -6.95 16.50 -14.36
CA ASN A 249 -7.83 17.06 -15.38
C ASN A 249 -7.36 16.70 -16.81
N TYR A 250 -6.21 16.04 -16.94
CA TYR A 250 -5.67 15.60 -18.21
C TYR A 250 -6.69 14.78 -19.01
N ASN A 251 -6.86 15.16 -20.28
CA ASN A 251 -7.80 14.57 -21.22
C ASN A 251 -7.19 13.34 -21.93
N GLY A 252 -6.67 12.40 -21.15
CA GLY A 252 -6.11 11.13 -21.64
C GLY A 252 -6.21 10.05 -20.57
N THR A 253 -5.67 8.85 -20.81
CA THR A 253 -5.71 7.78 -19.81
C THR A 253 -4.70 8.06 -18.70
N TRP A 254 -5.16 8.03 -17.45
CA TRP A 254 -4.29 8.20 -16.29
C TRP A 254 -4.76 7.39 -15.07
N ILE A 255 -3.80 7.04 -14.22
CA ILE A 255 -4.01 6.26 -13.00
C ILE A 255 -3.29 6.95 -11.84
N TYR A 256 -3.99 7.14 -10.73
CA TYR A 256 -3.39 7.59 -9.47
C TYR A 256 -3.53 6.50 -8.41
N ALA A 257 -2.42 6.10 -7.79
CA ALA A 257 -2.36 4.99 -6.86
C ALA A 257 -1.28 5.18 -5.79
N TYR A 258 -1.33 4.36 -4.73
CA TYR A 258 -0.30 4.39 -3.70
C TYR A 258 0.94 3.57 -4.05
N SER A 259 0.85 2.63 -4.98
CA SER A 259 2.01 1.85 -5.42
C SER A 259 1.85 1.44 -6.88
N LEU A 260 2.98 1.36 -7.57
CA LEU A 260 3.12 0.78 -8.89
C LEU A 260 4.26 -0.25 -8.83
N LYS A 261 4.02 -1.43 -9.38
CA LYS A 261 5.06 -2.41 -9.69
C LYS A 261 4.89 -2.92 -11.11
N TRP A 262 5.98 -3.29 -11.76
CA TRP A 262 5.96 -3.70 -13.15
C TRP A 262 6.96 -4.81 -13.44
N ARG A 263 6.73 -5.54 -14.54
CA ARG A 263 7.66 -6.52 -15.10
C ARG A 263 7.41 -6.67 -16.60
N PHE A 264 8.41 -7.17 -17.31
CA PHE A 264 8.21 -7.68 -18.66
C PHE A 264 7.57 -9.06 -18.61
N PHE A 265 6.78 -9.39 -19.63
CA PHE A 265 6.28 -10.73 -19.87
C PHE A 265 6.32 -11.04 -21.37
N ASP A 266 6.53 -12.30 -21.71
CA ASP A 266 6.39 -12.74 -23.09
C ASP A 266 4.90 -12.88 -23.38
N SER A 267 4.38 -12.05 -24.28
CA SER A 267 3.05 -12.25 -24.82
C SER A 267 3.07 -13.52 -25.67
N GLU A 268 2.62 -14.65 -25.11
CA GLU A 268 2.20 -15.75 -25.97
C GLU A 268 1.05 -15.21 -26.83
N ASN A 269 1.22 -15.22 -28.15
CA ASN A 269 0.20 -14.81 -29.12
C ASN A 269 -1.07 -15.67 -28.95
N THR A 270 -1.93 -15.31 -28.02
CA THR A 270 -3.29 -15.85 -27.90
C THR A 270 -4.20 -15.00 -28.78
N ASN A 271 -4.18 -15.34 -30.08
CA ASN A 271 -5.27 -15.00 -31.00
C ASN A 271 -6.55 -15.74 -30.63
#